data_AF-A0AA38KTC5-F1
#
_entry.id   AF-A0AA38KTC5-F1
#
_cell.length_a   1.000
_cell.length_b   1.000
_cell.length_c   1.000
_cell.angle_alpha   90.00
_cell.angle_beta   90.00
_cell.angle_gamma   90.00
#
_symmetry.space_group_name_H-M   'P 1'
#
loop_
_entity.id
_entity.type
_entity.pdbx_description
1 polymer ?
#
loop_
_entity_poly.entity_id
_entity_poly.type
_entity_poly.pdbx_seq_one_letter_code
_entity_poly.pdbx_strand_id
1 'polypeptide(L)'
;MLRDCFYPTSLSLENPQCIHKTHGNPILVEALKKLSLEGRLKFNRDIEVKNEARRLKSINHAMGNASRPGSPTASFVMVDSEEIDLIRKEPAFL
;
A
#
# COMPACT_ATOMS: atom_id res chain seq x y z
N MET A 1 32.52 6.72 -18.45
CA MET A 1 32.73 6.75 -16.99
C MET A 1 31.45 6.26 -16.33
N LEU A 2 31.42 5.01 -15.90
CA LEU A 2 30.31 4.44 -15.13
C LEU A 2 30.33 5.10 -13.75
N ARG A 3 29.25 5.80 -13.39
CA ARG A 3 29.08 6.27 -12.02
C ARG A 3 28.66 5.05 -11.22
N ASP A 4 29.58 4.52 -10.42
CA ASP A 4 29.24 3.48 -9.46
C ASP A 4 28.20 4.06 -8.50
N CYS A 5 26.98 3.53 -8.58
CA CYS A 5 25.91 3.81 -7.62
C CYS A 5 26.27 3.16 -6.29
N PHE A 6 27.27 3.70 -5.58
CA PHE A 6 27.59 3.32 -4.21
C PHE A 6 26.44 3.79 -3.32
N TYR A 7 25.47 2.91 -3.09
CA TYR A 7 24.51 3.10 -2.01
C TYR A 7 25.28 2.96 -0.70
N PRO A 8 25.20 3.93 0.22
CA PRO A 8 25.86 3.80 1.50
C PRO A 8 25.28 2.60 2.24
N THR A 9 26.15 1.75 2.80
CA THR A 9 25.81 0.51 3.50
C THR A 9 24.81 0.72 4.65
N SER A 10 24.72 1.96 5.17
CA SER A 10 23.71 2.39 6.15
C SER A 10 22.26 2.32 5.65
N LEU A 11 22.04 2.22 4.34
CA LEU A 11 20.73 2.13 3.69
C LEU A 11 20.46 0.76 3.06
N SER A 12 21.38 -0.21 3.21
CA SER A 12 21.19 -1.58 2.72
C SER A 12 20.15 -2.32 3.56
N LEU A 13 19.24 -3.06 2.90
CA LEU A 13 18.29 -3.95 3.57
C LEU A 13 18.97 -5.09 4.36
N GLU A 14 20.24 -5.38 4.02
CA GLU A 14 21.05 -6.41 4.69
C GLU A 14 21.78 -5.86 5.93
N ASN A 15 21.73 -4.55 6.17
CA ASN A 15 22.38 -3.98 7.34
C ASN A 15 21.55 -4.31 8.60
N PRO A 16 22.12 -5.05 9.58
CA PRO A 16 21.40 -5.44 10.80
C PRO A 16 21.00 -4.24 11.68
N GLN A 17 21.58 -3.05 11.45
CA GLN A 17 21.22 -1.79 12.11
C GLN A 17 20.12 -1.02 11.37
N CYS A 18 19.77 -1.43 10.15
CA CYS A 18 18.64 -0.87 9.42
C CYS A 18 17.35 -1.40 10.06
N ILE A 19 16.86 -0.70 11.08
CA ILE A 19 15.54 -1.00 11.64
C ILE A 19 14.54 -0.78 10.51
N HIS A 20 13.86 -1.86 10.08
CA HIS A 20 12.74 -1.77 9.18
C HIS A 20 11.73 -0.80 9.79
N LYS A 21 11.64 0.40 9.20
CA LYS A 21 10.61 1.36 9.57
C LYS A 21 9.30 0.87 8.96
N THR A 22 8.63 -0.05 9.66
CA THR A 22 7.21 -0.25 9.43
C THR A 22 6.53 1.04 9.83
N HIS A 23 6.09 1.82 8.84
CA HIS A 23 5.24 3.01 9.06
C HIS A 23 3.85 2.65 9.62
N GLY A 24 3.64 1.41 10.07
CA GLY A 24 2.43 0.97 10.73
C GLY A 24 2.40 1.51 12.15
N ASN A 25 1.66 2.60 12.36
CA ASN A 25 1.27 3.01 13.69
C ASN A 25 0.38 1.88 14.27
N PRO A 26 0.80 1.19 15.36
CA PRO A 26 0.07 0.05 15.89
C PRO A 26 -1.36 0.42 16.30
N ILE A 27 -1.57 1.66 16.77
CA ILE A 27 -2.90 2.19 17.11
C ILE A 27 -3.78 2.27 15.86
N LEU A 28 -3.23 2.71 14.72
CA LEU A 28 -3.96 2.74 13.45
C LEU A 28 -4.27 1.34 12.94
N VAL A 29 -3.33 0.41 13.06
CA VAL A 29 -3.55 -0.99 12.65
C VAL A 29 -4.68 -1.62 13.46
N GLU A 30 -4.69 -1.43 14.78
CA GLU A 30 -5.80 -1.89 15.62
C GLU A 30 -7.13 -1.21 15.28
N ALA A 31 -7.12 0.11 15.03
CA ALA A 31 -8.33 0.83 14.65
C ALA A 31 -8.90 0.31 13.33
N LEU A 32 -8.05 0.02 12.34
CA LEU A 32 -8.46 -0.53 11.05
C LEU A 32 -9.00 -1.96 11.18
N LYS A 33 -8.44 -2.77 12.09
CA LYS A 33 -8.97 -4.13 12.38
C LYS A 33 -10.33 -4.11 13.09
N LYS A 34 -10.58 -3.08 13.91
CA LYS A 34 -11.86 -2.90 14.63
C LYS A 34 -13.01 -2.42 13.72
N LEU A 35 -12.71 -2.03 12.48
CA LEU A 35 -13.74 -1.69 11.50
C LEU A 35 -14.58 -2.92 11.13
N SER A 36 -15.87 -2.70 10.91
CA SER A 36 -16.75 -3.71 10.32
C SER A 36 -16.20 -4.17 8.97
N LEU A 37 -16.61 -5.37 8.54
CA LEU A 37 -16.24 -5.91 7.24
C LEU A 37 -16.58 -4.93 6.11
N GLU A 38 -17.81 -4.40 6.10
CA GLU A 38 -18.26 -3.38 5.15
C GLU A 38 -17.38 -2.11 5.19
N GLY A 39 -17.02 -1.64 6.38
CA GLY A 39 -16.15 -0.48 6.56
C GLY A 39 -14.75 -0.71 5.98
N ARG A 40 -14.18 -1.91 6.16
CA ARG A 40 -12.90 -2.29 5.55
C ARG A 40 -12.99 -2.43 4.04
N LEU A 41 -14.07 -3.01 3.51
CA LEU A 41 -14.29 -3.11 2.06
C LEU A 41 -14.40 -1.73 1.41
N LYS A 42 -15.18 -0.81 2.00
CA LYS A 42 -15.28 0.57 1.54
C LYS A 42 -13.93 1.28 1.56
N PHE A 43 -13.16 1.12 2.64
CA PHE A 43 -11.83 1.71 2.74
C PHE A 43 -10.86 1.13 1.70
N ASN A 44 -10.93 -0.17 1.44
CA ASN A 44 -10.14 -0.82 0.39
C ASN A 44 -10.50 -0.29 -1.00
N ARG A 45 -11.79 -0.03 -1.27
CA ARG A 45 -12.23 0.59 -2.52
C ARG A 45 -11.65 2.01 -2.69
N ASP A 46 -11.63 2.81 -1.63
CA ASP A 46 -10.99 4.13 -1.66
C ASP A 46 -9.48 4.06 -1.93
N ILE A 47 -8.81 3.06 -1.33
CA ILE A 47 -7.38 2.79 -1.58
C ILE A 47 -7.17 2.44 -3.05
N GLU A 48 -8.01 1.58 -3.62
CA GLU A 48 -7.94 1.16 -5.01
C GLU A 48 -8.02 2.37 -5.97
N VAL A 49 -9.04 3.22 -5.80
CA VAL A 49 -9.23 4.43 -6.63
C VAL A 49 -8.01 5.36 -6.54
N LYS A 50 -7.49 5.58 -5.33
CA LYS A 50 -6.31 6.43 -5.13
C LYS A 50 -5.06 5.81 -5.75
N ASN A 51 -4.89 4.50 -5.64
CA ASN A 51 -3.77 3.78 -6.24
C ASN A 51 -3.83 3.81 -7.76
N GLU A 52 -5.02 3.69 -8.36
CA GLU A 52 -5.18 3.83 -9.81
C GLU A 52 -4.77 5.22 -10.29
N ALA A 53 -5.23 6.28 -9.61
CA ALA A 53 -4.82 7.64 -9.93
C ALA A 53 -3.29 7.84 -9.82
N ARG A 54 -2.63 7.18 -8.85
CA ARG A 54 -1.15 7.17 -8.75
C ARG A 54 -0.52 6.40 -9.90
N ARG A 55 -1.08 5.24 -10.29
CA ARG A 55 -0.61 4.43 -11.42
C ARG A 55 -0.62 5.24 -12.71
N LEU A 56 -1.70 5.96 -12.98
CA LEU A 56 -1.79 6.86 -14.13
C LEU A 56 -0.72 7.96 -14.11
N LYS A 57 -0.46 8.58 -12.94
CA LYS A 57 0.62 9.57 -12.79
C LYS A 57 2.00 8.95 -13.07
N SER A 58 2.24 7.72 -12.60
CA SER A 58 3.48 6.99 -12.88
C SER A 58 3.65 6.70 -14.37
N ILE A 59 2.58 6.30 -15.06
CA ILE A 59 2.59 6.08 -16.52
C ILE A 59 2.88 7.39 -17.25
N ASN A 60 2.22 8.50 -16.88
CA ASN A 60 2.47 9.82 -17.48
C ASN A 60 3.91 10.30 -17.27
N HIS A 61 4.49 10.04 -16.10
CA HIS A 61 5.90 10.32 -15.86
C HIS A 61 6.82 9.44 -16.72
N ALA A 62 6.54 8.15 -16.83
CA ALA A 62 7.31 7.22 -17.66
C ALA A 62 7.28 7.60 -19.15
N MET A 63 6.19 8.20 -19.62
CA MET A 63 6.06 8.75 -20.97
C MET A 63 6.75 10.12 -21.15
N GLY A 64 7.38 10.68 -20.11
CA GLY A 64 8.04 11.99 -20.17
C GLY A 64 7.11 13.19 -20.07
N ASN A 65 5.81 12.96 -19.83
CA ASN A 65 4.77 14.00 -19.86
C ASN A 65 4.53 14.66 -18.49
N ALA A 66 5.16 14.17 -17.41
CA ALA A 66 4.93 14.65 -16.05
C ALA A 66 6.17 14.50 -15.15
N SER A 67 6.17 15.24 -14.03
CA SER A 67 7.16 15.07 -12.97
C SER A 67 6.95 13.77 -12.19
N ARG A 68 8.00 13.28 -11.53
CA ARG A 68 7.99 11.99 -10.81
C ARG A 68 6.95 12.01 -9.68
N PRO A 69 6.05 11.03 -9.60
CA PRO A 69 5.12 10.95 -8.48
C PRO A 69 5.87 10.63 -7.18
N GLY A 70 5.61 11.42 -6.13
CA GLY A 70 6.35 11.37 -4.87
C GLY A 70 5.83 10.39 -3.81
N SER A 71 4.77 9.62 -4.07
CA SER A 71 4.08 8.82 -3.03
C SER A 71 4.02 7.33 -3.38
N PRO A 72 4.39 6.42 -2.45
CA PRO A 72 4.20 4.98 -2.61
C PRO A 72 2.71 4.60 -2.62
N THR A 73 2.41 3.53 -3.34
CA THR A 73 1.09 2.86 -3.36
C THR A 73 0.69 2.46 -1.95
N ALA A 74 -0.57 2.71 -1.57
CA ALA A 74 -1.08 2.27 -0.27
C ALA A 74 -1.47 0.78 -0.33
N SER A 75 -1.18 0.04 0.74
CA SER A 75 -1.61 -1.36 0.89
C SER A 75 -3.08 -1.44 1.31
N PHE A 76 -3.77 -2.50 0.90
CA PHE A 76 -5.13 -2.81 1.37
C PHE A 76 -5.14 -3.25 2.84
N VAL A 77 -6.27 -3.04 3.49
CA VAL A 77 -6.57 -3.58 4.82
C VAL A 77 -6.97 -5.04 4.66
N MET A 78 -6.40 -5.89 5.51
CA MET A 78 -6.64 -7.34 5.51
C MET A 78 -8.09 -7.66 5.85
N VAL A 79 -8.65 -8.62 5.12
CA VAL A 79 -9.93 -9.27 5.36
C VAL A 79 -9.62 -10.73 5.64
N ASP A 80 -10.17 -11.29 6.72
CA ASP A 80 -9.83 -12.63 7.15
C ASP A 80 -10.53 -13.69 6.28
N SER A 81 -9.99 -14.91 6.25
CA SER A 81 -10.51 -15.99 5.39
C SER A 81 -11.99 -16.31 5.64
N GLU A 82 -12.41 -16.27 6.89
CA GLU A 82 -13.82 -16.50 7.29
C GLU A 82 -14.75 -15.42 6.72
N GLU A 83 -14.27 -14.18 6.65
CA GLU A 83 -15.01 -13.04 6.11
C GLU A 83 -15.10 -13.10 4.58
N ILE A 84 -14.06 -13.61 3.93
CA ILE A 84 -14.09 -13.89 2.48
C ILE A 84 -15.16 -14.92 2.16
N ASP A 85 -15.30 -15.96 2.97
CA ASP A 85 -16.32 -16.98 2.77
C ASP A 85 -17.74 -16.45 3.00
N LEU A 86 -17.92 -15.47 3.90
CA LEU A 86 -19.18 -14.73 4.06
C LEU A 86 -19.52 -13.91 2.81
N ILE A 87 -18.57 -13.14 2.28
CA ILE A 87 -18.76 -12.35 1.05
C ILE A 87 -19.16 -13.24 -0.14
N ARG A 88 -18.55 -14.43 -0.24
CA ARG A 88 -18.86 -15.39 -1.31
C ARG A 88 -20.26 -15.99 -1.20
N LYS A 89 -20.76 -16.19 0.01
CA LYS A 89 -22.07 -16.78 0.28
C LYS A 89 -23.20 -15.76 0.17
N GLU A 90 -22.93 -14.50 0.52
CA GLU A 90 -23.91 -13.42 0.51
C GLU A 90 -23.43 -12.26 -0.37
N PRO A 91 -23.68 -12.31 -1.70
CA PRO A 91 -23.24 -11.28 -2.63
C PRO A 91 -23.93 -9.93 -2.44
N ALA A 92 -24.93 -9.83 -1.55
CA ALA A 92 -25.64 -8.60 -1.24
C ALA A 92 -24.80 -7.55 -0.49
N PHE A 93 -23.58 -7.90 -0.06
CA PHE A 93 -22.61 -6.98 0.57
C PHE A 93 -21.77 -6.16 -0.42
N LEU A 94 -21.99 -6.32 -1.74
CA LEU A 94 -21.31 -5.59 -2.83
C LEU A 94 -22.28 -4.63 -3.55
#